data_AF-A0A512ILL3-F1
#
_entry.id   AF-A0A512ILL3-F1
#
_cell.length_a   1.000
_cell.length_b   1.000
_cell.length_c   1.000
_cell.angle_alpha   90.00
_cell.angle_beta   90.00
_cell.angle_gamma   90.00
#
_symmetry.space_group_name_H-M   'P 1'
#
loop_
_entity.id
_entity.type
_entity.pdbx_description
1 polymer ?
#
loop_
_entity_poly.entity_id
_entity_poly.type
_entity_poly.pdbx_seq_one_letter_code
_entity_poly.pdbx_strand_id
1 'polypeptide(L)'
;MRSFDPEWQTLAGAAVTGLRDAAYCVAAMCLIVGGGRAVMRSATGAAPPTVAQPVAATSSGAISLHADRSGHYTTTALVNGRVVSMMVDTGATLCAFGQADAESLGLTVAPGDFKKVVMTANGPVRVAPIRIRLLQIGPVAVRDVEAVVIPRGLLGTNLLGMSFLSRLRDFSVAGARITLRG
;
A
#
# COMPACT_ATOMS: atom_id res chain seq x y z
N MET A 1 -46.20 44.31 26.88
CA MET A 1 -46.25 43.25 27.91
C MET A 1 -45.38 42.11 27.41
N ARG A 2 -44.20 41.98 28.04
CA ARG A 2 -43.10 40.99 27.88
C ARG A 2 -42.33 40.97 26.55
N SER A 3 -41.24 41.75 26.60
CA SER A 3 -39.99 41.63 25.86
C SER A 3 -39.37 40.23 26.01
N PHE A 4 -38.69 39.73 24.96
CA PHE A 4 -37.85 38.54 25.03
C PHE A 4 -36.48 38.91 24.44
N ASP A 5 -35.57 39.28 25.32
CA ASP A 5 -34.15 39.47 25.05
C ASP A 5 -33.42 38.12 25.14
N PRO A 6 -32.43 37.83 24.28
CA PRO A 6 -31.43 36.80 24.57
C PRO A 6 -30.11 37.46 24.99
N GLU A 7 -29.86 37.46 26.31
CA GLU A 7 -28.57 37.76 26.92
C GLU A 7 -27.53 36.68 26.55
N TRP A 8 -26.36 37.14 26.11
CA TRP A 8 -25.14 36.38 26.13
C TRP A 8 -24.53 36.45 27.54
N GLN A 9 -24.20 35.29 28.14
CA GLN A 9 -22.84 34.92 28.59
C GLN A 9 -22.79 33.96 29.81
N THR A 10 -21.96 32.93 29.63
CA THR A 10 -21.12 32.23 30.62
C THR A 10 -21.77 31.28 31.63
N LEU A 11 -21.56 29.97 31.44
CA LEU A 11 -20.96 29.11 32.46
C LEU A 11 -20.17 27.97 31.80
N ALA A 12 -18.88 27.95 32.09
CA ALA A 12 -18.01 26.80 31.95
C ALA A 12 -18.38 25.69 32.95
N GLY A 13 -18.14 24.42 32.58
CA GLY A 13 -17.89 23.38 33.57
C GLY A 13 -18.51 22.00 33.32
N ALA A 14 -17.61 21.03 33.13
CA ALA A 14 -17.69 19.63 33.56
C ALA A 14 -18.39 18.58 32.66
N ALA A 15 -17.51 17.84 31.97
CA ALA A 15 -17.33 16.38 32.07
C ALA A 15 -18.41 15.45 31.49
N VAL A 16 -18.09 14.90 30.31
CA VAL A 16 -18.44 13.52 29.98
C VAL A 16 -17.17 12.77 29.60
N THR A 17 -16.83 11.83 30.47
CA THR A 17 -15.73 10.89 30.40
C THR A 17 -16.05 9.77 29.42
N GLY A 18 -15.06 9.35 28.62
CA GLY A 18 -14.89 7.94 28.25
C GLY A 18 -14.92 7.61 26.76
N LEU A 19 -13.72 7.37 26.18
CA LEU A 19 -13.37 6.21 25.35
C LEU A 19 -11.84 6.29 25.11
N ARG A 20 -11.03 5.67 25.97
CA ARG A 20 -10.34 4.37 25.74
C ARG A 20 -9.45 4.33 24.47
N ASP A 21 -8.20 4.73 24.69
CA ASP A 21 -6.96 4.03 24.32
C ASP A 21 -6.82 3.38 22.92
N ALA A 22 -5.93 3.97 22.10
CA ALA A 22 -4.71 3.30 21.61
C ALA A 22 -3.91 4.27 20.72
N ALA A 23 -3.14 5.13 21.38
CA ALA A 23 -1.90 5.66 20.80
C ALA A 23 -0.86 4.53 20.69
N TYR A 24 0.24 4.79 19.97
CA TYR A 24 1.36 3.90 19.57
C TYR A 24 1.17 3.28 18.17
N CYS A 25 2.11 3.40 17.23
CA CYS A 25 3.56 3.57 17.36
C CYS A 25 4.13 4.71 16.51
N VAL A 26 5.01 5.48 17.16
CA VAL A 26 6.05 6.32 16.58
C VAL A 26 7.32 5.48 16.41
N ALA A 27 8.02 5.64 15.29
CA ALA A 27 9.47 5.54 15.15
C ALA A 27 9.76 6.15 13.75
N ALA A 28 10.30 7.36 13.55
CA ALA A 28 11.51 7.99 14.09
C ALA A 28 12.77 7.13 13.88
N MET A 29 13.68 7.53 12.99
CA MET A 29 15.02 8.04 13.40
C MET A 29 15.94 8.46 12.21
N CYS A 30 16.48 9.68 12.35
CA CYS A 30 17.79 10.27 11.99
C CYS A 30 18.63 9.84 10.76
N LEU A 31 18.74 10.78 9.81
CA LEU A 31 19.89 11.70 9.56
C LEU A 31 21.33 11.21 9.86
N ILE A 32 22.22 11.18 8.84
CA ILE A 32 23.64 11.59 8.94
C ILE A 32 24.11 12.27 7.62
N VAL A 33 24.86 13.36 7.81
CA VAL A 33 25.52 14.31 6.89
C VAL A 33 26.87 13.77 6.35
N GLY A 34 27.29 14.23 5.16
CA GLY A 34 28.69 14.24 4.68
C GLY A 34 28.81 13.66 3.26
N GLY A 35 29.34 14.33 2.24
CA GLY A 35 30.53 15.18 2.23
C GLY A 35 31.66 14.44 1.51
N GLY A 36 31.74 14.61 0.18
CA GLY A 36 32.84 14.33 -0.76
C GLY A 36 33.94 13.30 -0.46
N ARG A 37 34.15 12.35 -1.39
CA ARG A 37 35.28 12.31 -2.35
C ARG A 37 35.25 11.00 -3.13
N ALA A 38 35.38 11.12 -4.45
CA ALA A 38 35.49 10.00 -5.36
C ALA A 38 36.82 9.23 -5.18
N VAL A 39 36.75 7.90 -5.19
CA VAL A 39 37.84 7.04 -5.62
C VAL A 39 37.27 6.10 -6.68
N MET A 40 37.68 6.34 -7.92
CA MET A 40 37.49 5.43 -9.04
C MET A 40 38.42 4.24 -8.83
N ARG A 41 37.86 3.02 -8.87
CA ARG A 41 38.65 1.81 -9.09
C ARG A 41 37.88 0.88 -10.01
N SER A 42 38.10 1.07 -11.30
CA SER A 42 37.84 0.06 -12.32
C SER A 42 38.81 -1.10 -12.06
N ALA A 43 38.27 -2.28 -11.79
CA ALA A 43 39.01 -3.53 -11.92
C ALA A 43 38.05 -4.61 -12.42
N THR A 44 38.41 -5.12 -13.57
CA THR A 44 37.77 -6.09 -14.44
C THR A 44 37.41 -7.38 -13.70
N GLY A 45 36.18 -7.83 -13.88
CA GLY A 45 35.67 -9.11 -13.38
C GLY A 45 34.29 -9.35 -13.94
N ALA A 46 34.22 -9.88 -15.16
CA ALA A 46 32.97 -10.29 -15.79
C ALA A 46 32.35 -11.43 -14.98
N ALA A 47 31.41 -11.09 -14.09
CA ALA A 47 30.44 -12.04 -13.56
C ALA A 47 29.28 -12.13 -14.55
N PRO A 48 28.78 -13.34 -14.89
CA PRO A 48 27.62 -13.47 -15.76
C PRO A 48 26.41 -12.77 -15.14
N PRO A 49 25.44 -12.29 -15.95
CA PRO A 49 24.19 -11.78 -15.41
C PRO A 49 23.55 -12.91 -14.61
N THR A 50 23.42 -12.72 -13.30
CA THR A 50 22.53 -13.54 -12.47
C THR A 50 21.13 -13.36 -13.03
N VAL A 51 20.75 -14.29 -13.92
CA VAL A 51 19.38 -14.54 -14.28
C VAL A 51 18.61 -14.67 -12.97
N ALA A 52 17.63 -13.79 -12.75
CA ALA A 52 16.69 -13.92 -11.64
C ALA A 52 16.23 -15.37 -11.60
N GLN A 53 16.57 -16.07 -10.52
CA GLN A 53 16.27 -17.49 -10.40
C GLN A 53 14.76 -17.69 -10.58
N PRO A 54 14.34 -18.75 -11.32
CA PRO A 54 12.94 -19.05 -11.44
C PRO A 54 12.36 -19.25 -10.05
N VAL A 55 11.29 -18.53 -9.73
CA VAL A 55 10.46 -18.80 -8.56
C VAL A 55 10.14 -20.29 -8.55
N ALA A 56 10.68 -21.01 -7.57
CA ALA A 56 10.29 -22.39 -7.33
C ALA A 56 8.81 -22.35 -6.96
N ALA A 57 7.96 -22.61 -7.95
CA ALA A 57 6.55 -22.90 -7.73
C ALA A 57 6.50 -24.26 -7.03
N THR A 58 6.69 -24.23 -5.72
CA THR A 58 6.32 -25.35 -4.87
C THR A 58 4.84 -25.59 -5.13
N SER A 59 4.47 -26.84 -5.42
CA SER A 59 3.11 -27.33 -5.72
C SER A 59 2.08 -27.15 -4.59
N SER A 60 2.40 -26.30 -3.62
CA SER A 60 1.51 -25.82 -2.57
C SER A 60 1.07 -24.44 -3.01
N GLY A 61 -0.23 -24.13 -3.02
CA GLY A 61 -0.80 -22.83 -3.45
C GLY A 61 -0.33 -21.61 -2.64
N ALA A 62 0.98 -21.37 -2.63
CA ALA A 62 1.72 -20.52 -1.75
C ALA A 62 2.91 -19.93 -2.48
N ILE A 63 3.26 -18.69 -2.15
CA ILE A 63 4.42 -17.98 -2.67
C ILE A 63 5.15 -17.29 -1.53
N SER A 64 6.48 -17.34 -1.56
CA SER A 64 7.34 -16.59 -0.65
C SER A 64 7.94 -15.40 -1.37
N LEU A 65 7.84 -14.22 -0.75
CA LEU A 65 8.42 -12.97 -1.20
C LEU A 65 9.54 -12.58 -0.23
N HIS A 66 10.65 -12.09 -0.76
CA HIS A 66 11.75 -11.58 0.04
C HIS A 66 11.78 -10.06 0.00
N ALA A 67 12.11 -9.44 1.14
CA ALA A 67 12.34 -8.01 1.18
C ALA A 67 13.53 -7.64 0.28
N ASP A 68 13.43 -6.49 -0.38
CA ASP A 68 14.54 -5.89 -1.08
C ASP A 68 15.55 -5.25 -0.10
N ARG A 69 16.61 -4.63 -0.64
CA ARG A 69 17.62 -3.95 0.19
C ARG A 69 17.08 -2.79 1.02
N SER A 70 15.93 -2.24 0.64
CA SER A 70 15.23 -1.17 1.36
C SER A 70 14.24 -1.70 2.41
N GLY A 71 14.07 -3.02 2.51
CA GLY A 71 13.13 -3.65 3.44
C GLY A 71 11.70 -3.75 2.90
N HIS A 72 11.45 -3.34 1.65
CA HIS A 72 10.13 -3.42 1.04
C HIS A 72 9.92 -4.77 0.36
N TYR A 73 8.70 -5.28 0.45
CA TYR A 73 8.29 -6.51 -0.22
C TYR A 73 7.60 -6.14 -1.53
N THR A 74 8.22 -6.47 -2.65
CA THR A 74 7.62 -6.24 -3.98
C THR A 74 7.27 -7.56 -4.63
N THR A 75 6.24 -7.53 -5.47
CA THR A 75 5.80 -8.70 -6.21
C THR A 75 5.24 -8.29 -7.56
N THR A 76 5.39 -9.19 -8.53
CA THR A 76 4.67 -9.12 -9.79
C THR A 76 3.28 -9.72 -9.59
N ALA A 77 2.25 -8.95 -9.92
CA ALA A 77 0.86 -9.37 -9.87
C ALA A 77 0.25 -9.39 -11.28
N LEU A 78 -0.74 -10.24 -11.47
CA LEU A 78 -1.63 -10.26 -12.62
C LEU A 78 -2.97 -9.68 -12.20
N VAL A 79 -3.30 -8.50 -12.73
CA VAL A 79 -4.58 -7.83 -12.52
C VAL A 79 -5.39 -7.97 -13.80
N ASN A 80 -6.50 -8.70 -13.74
CA ASN A 80 -7.34 -9.03 -14.91
C ASN A 80 -6.51 -9.59 -16.09
N GLY A 81 -5.46 -10.36 -15.81
CA GLY A 81 -4.56 -10.97 -16.80
C GLY A 81 -3.42 -10.07 -17.30
N ARG A 82 -3.28 -8.85 -16.76
CA ARG A 82 -2.20 -7.91 -17.11
C ARG A 82 -1.20 -7.78 -15.98
N VAL A 83 0.08 -7.71 -16.33
CA VAL A 83 1.19 -7.67 -15.39
C VAL A 83 1.34 -6.28 -14.78
N VAL A 84 1.52 -6.21 -13.46
CA VAL A 84 1.83 -4.98 -12.72
C VAL A 84 2.74 -5.28 -11.53
N SER A 85 3.66 -4.37 -11.22
CA SER A 85 4.46 -4.43 -9.99
C SER A 85 3.69 -3.81 -8.83
N MET A 86 3.67 -4.50 -7.70
CA MET A 86 2.99 -4.04 -6.48
C MET A 86 3.90 -4.25 -5.28
N MET A 87 3.83 -3.33 -4.32
CA MET A 87 4.44 -3.44 -3.00
C MET A 87 3.42 -3.98 -2.01
N VAL A 88 3.81 -4.96 -1.19
CA VAL A 88 2.98 -5.47 -0.09
C VAL A 88 2.95 -4.43 1.02
N ASP A 89 1.76 -3.93 1.34
CA ASP A 89 1.56 -2.91 2.37
C ASP A 89 0.44 -3.35 3.33
N THR A 90 0.84 -3.83 4.51
CA THR A 90 -0.10 -4.23 5.57
C THR A 90 -0.78 -3.04 6.24
N GLY A 91 -0.28 -1.82 6.05
CA GLY A 91 -0.91 -0.58 6.54
C GLY A 91 -2.02 -0.08 5.61
N ALA A 92 -2.07 -0.55 4.37
CA ALA A 92 -3.11 -0.18 3.42
C ALA A 92 -4.36 -1.06 3.58
N THR A 93 -5.51 -0.44 3.88
CA THR A 93 -6.80 -1.16 3.94
C THR A 93 -7.21 -1.72 2.57
N LEU A 94 -7.01 -0.95 1.50
CA LEU A 94 -7.41 -1.29 0.14
C LEU A 94 -6.18 -1.43 -0.76
N CYS A 95 -6.27 -2.26 -1.81
CA CYS A 95 -5.28 -2.23 -2.87
C CYS A 95 -5.35 -0.88 -3.59
N ALA A 96 -4.21 -0.28 -3.90
CA ALA A 96 -4.13 1.03 -4.51
C ALA A 96 -3.37 0.98 -5.82
N PHE A 97 -3.94 1.57 -6.87
CA PHE A 97 -3.33 1.68 -8.18
C PHE A 97 -3.13 3.15 -8.55
N GLY A 98 -1.97 3.49 -9.09
CA GLY A 98 -1.78 4.78 -9.73
C GLY A 98 -2.63 4.86 -10.98
N GLN A 99 -3.18 6.04 -11.30
CA GLN A 99 -4.06 6.20 -12.46
C GLN A 99 -3.40 5.75 -13.78
N ALA A 100 -2.11 6.00 -13.99
CA ALA A 100 -1.40 5.57 -15.20
C ALA A 100 -1.31 4.04 -15.34
N ASP A 101 -1.07 3.34 -14.21
CA ASP A 101 -1.04 1.87 -14.20
C ASP A 101 -2.44 1.30 -14.33
N ALA A 102 -3.44 1.91 -13.68
CA ALA A 102 -4.85 1.53 -13.83
C ALA A 102 -5.29 1.60 -15.31
N GLU A 103 -4.96 2.68 -16.02
CA GLU A 103 -5.23 2.83 -17.46
C GLU A 103 -4.55 1.71 -18.28
N SER A 104 -3.29 1.40 -17.99
CA SER A 104 -2.53 0.32 -18.65
C SER A 104 -3.10 -1.08 -18.38
N LEU A 105 -3.72 -1.26 -17.21
CA LEU A 105 -4.45 -2.45 -16.79
C LEU A 105 -5.87 -2.54 -17.37
N GLY A 106 -6.33 -1.52 -18.11
CA GLY A 106 -7.70 -1.44 -18.62
C GLY A 106 -8.74 -1.13 -17.54
N LEU A 107 -8.31 -0.57 -16.41
CA LEU A 107 -9.12 -0.08 -15.31
C LEU A 107 -9.39 1.41 -15.53
N THR A 108 -10.29 1.74 -16.45
CA THR A 108 -10.61 3.13 -16.78
C THR A 108 -11.50 3.74 -15.70
N VAL A 109 -11.11 4.91 -15.21
CA VAL A 109 -11.90 5.74 -14.27
C VAL A 109 -12.11 7.12 -14.89
N ALA A 110 -13.30 7.68 -14.74
CA ALA A 110 -13.59 9.04 -15.19
C ALA A 110 -13.08 10.06 -14.15
N PRO A 111 -12.76 11.30 -14.56
CA PRO A 111 -12.41 12.36 -13.61
C PRO A 111 -13.48 12.59 -12.53
N GLY A 112 -14.74 12.34 -12.85
CA GLY A 112 -15.84 12.42 -11.91
C GLY A 112 -15.84 11.33 -10.83
N ASP A 113 -15.13 10.21 -11.00
CA ASP A 113 -15.19 9.07 -10.08
C ASP A 113 -14.35 9.24 -8.81
N PHE A 114 -13.45 10.24 -8.80
CA PHE A 114 -12.60 10.58 -7.66
C PHE A 114 -13.39 11.30 -6.55
N LYS A 115 -14.34 10.58 -5.95
CA LYS A 115 -15.30 11.12 -4.96
C LYS A 115 -15.02 10.68 -3.53
N LYS A 116 -14.35 9.53 -3.32
CA LYS A 116 -14.05 9.05 -1.96
C LYS A 116 -12.77 9.67 -1.46
N VAL A 117 -12.73 10.06 -0.19
CA VAL A 117 -11.53 10.54 0.47
C VAL A 117 -10.94 9.39 1.28
N VAL A 118 -9.66 9.09 1.07
CA VAL A 118 -8.90 8.11 1.86
C VAL A 118 -7.75 8.84 2.55
N MET A 119 -7.49 8.48 3.81
CA MET A 119 -6.35 9.01 4.54
C MET A 119 -5.09 8.26 4.11
N THR A 120 -4.07 9.00 3.72
CA THR A 120 -2.75 8.46 3.38
C THR A 120 -1.69 9.10 4.26
N ALA A 121 -0.46 8.60 4.21
CA ALA A 121 0.66 9.20 4.93
C ALA A 121 0.92 10.67 4.54
N ASN A 122 0.59 11.06 3.30
CA ASN A 122 0.74 12.42 2.79
C ASN A 122 -0.52 13.28 2.98
N GLY A 123 -1.48 12.81 3.78
CA GLY A 123 -2.77 13.46 4.03
C GLY A 123 -3.94 12.85 3.25
N PRO A 124 -5.12 13.49 3.30
CA PRO A 124 -6.32 13.00 2.64
C PRO A 124 -6.23 13.17 1.11
N VAL A 125 -6.54 12.11 0.37
CA VAL A 125 -6.54 12.10 -1.09
C VAL A 125 -7.90 11.64 -1.62
N ARG A 126 -8.36 12.28 -2.70
CA ARG A 126 -9.56 11.82 -3.44
C ARG A 126 -9.19 10.66 -4.35
N VAL A 127 -9.94 9.58 -4.26
CA VAL A 127 -9.69 8.32 -4.98
C VAL A 127 -10.95 7.83 -5.68
N ALA A 128 -10.78 7.08 -6.75
CA ALA A 128 -11.84 6.42 -7.48
C ALA A 128 -11.93 4.94 -7.05
N PRO A 129 -13.01 4.50 -6.39
CA PRO A 129 -13.18 3.11 -5.99
C PRO A 129 -13.39 2.22 -7.21
N ILE A 130 -12.72 1.08 -7.24
CA ILE A 130 -12.84 0.08 -8.32
C ILE A 130 -12.91 -1.32 -7.73
N ARG A 131 -13.30 -2.29 -8.55
CA ARG A 131 -13.31 -3.70 -8.18
C ARG A 131 -12.52 -4.52 -9.20
N ILE A 132 -11.53 -5.25 -8.71
CA ILE A 132 -10.69 -6.11 -9.53
C ILE A 132 -11.33 -7.48 -9.63
N ARG A 133 -11.58 -7.97 -10.86
CA ARG A 133 -12.23 -9.27 -11.07
C ARG A 133 -11.35 -10.42 -10.65
N LEU A 134 -10.05 -10.33 -10.97
CA LEU A 134 -9.05 -11.32 -10.61
C LEU A 134 -7.71 -10.62 -10.34
N LEU A 135 -7.18 -10.81 -9.13
CA LEU A 135 -5.83 -10.43 -8.75
C LEU A 135 -5.06 -11.71 -8.41
N GLN A 136 -3.97 -11.96 -9.11
CA GLN A 136 -3.16 -13.17 -8.94
C GLN A 136 -1.69 -12.84 -8.71
N ILE A 137 -1.05 -13.55 -7.78
CA ILE A 137 0.36 -13.45 -7.46
C ILE A 137 0.92 -14.88 -7.43
N GLY A 138 1.71 -15.23 -8.46
CA GLY A 138 2.15 -16.62 -8.65
C GLY A 138 0.97 -17.60 -8.65
N PRO A 139 0.94 -18.61 -7.74
CA PRO A 139 -0.15 -19.57 -7.64
C PRO A 139 -1.36 -19.07 -6.83
N VAL A 140 -1.28 -17.90 -6.19
CA VAL A 140 -2.31 -17.35 -5.30
C VAL A 140 -3.23 -16.43 -6.11
N ALA A 141 -4.53 -16.73 -6.14
CA ALA A 141 -5.51 -15.96 -6.91
C ALA A 141 -6.73 -15.60 -6.06
N VAL A 142 -7.11 -14.32 -6.09
CA VAL A 142 -8.27 -13.80 -5.37
C VAL A 142 -9.18 -13.06 -6.34
N ARG A 143 -10.48 -13.31 -6.23
CA ARG A 143 -11.52 -12.67 -7.05
C ARG A 143 -12.18 -11.52 -6.31
N ASP A 144 -12.77 -10.61 -7.07
CA ASP A 144 -13.64 -9.54 -6.56
C ASP A 144 -12.97 -8.65 -5.48
N VAL A 145 -11.71 -8.32 -5.70
CA VAL A 145 -10.88 -7.56 -4.76
C VAL A 145 -11.25 -6.08 -4.82
N GLU A 146 -11.46 -5.48 -3.65
CA GLU A 146 -11.72 -4.04 -3.54
C GLU A 146 -10.44 -3.25 -3.68
N ALA A 147 -10.46 -2.23 -4.53
CA ALA A 147 -9.29 -1.41 -4.79
C ALA A 147 -9.68 0.04 -5.05
N VAL A 148 -8.68 0.91 -5.10
CA VAL A 148 -8.85 2.32 -5.41
C VAL A 148 -7.83 2.75 -6.45
N VAL A 149 -8.23 3.68 -7.31
CA VAL A 149 -7.34 4.41 -8.21
C VAL A 149 -7.04 5.77 -7.61
N ILE A 150 -5.75 6.09 -7.55
CA ILE A 150 -5.22 7.35 -7.03
C ILE A 150 -4.77 8.23 -8.21
N PRO A 151 -5.07 9.54 -8.21
CA PRO A 151 -4.63 10.46 -9.26
C PRO A 151 -3.12 10.42 -9.50
N ARG A 152 -2.73 10.77 -10.74
CA ARG A 152 -1.32 10.76 -11.16
C ARG A 152 -0.44 11.63 -10.23
N GLY A 153 0.76 11.15 -9.94
CA GLY A 153 1.76 11.85 -9.12
C GLY A 153 1.55 11.77 -7.61
N LEU A 154 0.44 11.19 -7.14
CA LEU A 154 0.15 11.05 -5.70
C LEU A 154 0.48 9.66 -5.12
N LEU A 155 0.73 8.68 -5.99
CA LEU A 155 1.15 7.34 -5.60
C LEU A 155 2.45 6.98 -6.33
N GLY A 156 3.49 6.62 -5.58
CA GLY A 156 4.80 6.26 -6.14
C GLY A 156 4.90 4.81 -6.61
N THR A 157 4.13 3.90 -6.03
CA THR A 157 4.10 2.46 -6.39
C THR A 157 2.74 1.88 -6.02
N ASN A 158 2.24 0.94 -6.82
CA ASN A 158 0.97 0.27 -6.53
C ASN A 158 1.07 -0.54 -5.24
N LEU A 159 0.00 -0.52 -4.44
CA LEU A 159 -0.01 -1.14 -3.11
C LEU A 159 -0.93 -2.35 -3.10
N LEU A 160 -0.42 -3.47 -2.60
CA LEU A 160 -1.17 -4.66 -2.28
C LEU A 160 -1.60 -4.59 -0.82
N GLY A 161 -2.85 -4.21 -0.59
CA GLY A 161 -3.39 -3.96 0.74
C GLY A 161 -4.17 -5.14 1.33
N MET A 162 -4.73 -4.90 2.51
CA MET A 162 -5.49 -5.89 3.28
C MET A 162 -6.73 -6.42 2.56
N SER A 163 -7.37 -5.64 1.69
CA SER A 163 -8.46 -6.10 0.80
C SER A 163 -8.13 -7.36 -0.02
N PHE A 164 -6.85 -7.61 -0.31
CA PHE A 164 -6.36 -8.85 -0.89
C PHE A 164 -5.83 -9.80 0.20
N LEU A 165 -4.94 -9.32 1.07
CA LEU A 165 -4.22 -10.16 2.04
C LEU A 165 -5.14 -10.90 3.02
N SER A 166 -6.23 -10.26 3.46
CA SER A 166 -7.23 -10.85 4.37
C SER A 166 -8.07 -11.96 3.74
N ARG A 167 -8.05 -12.11 2.42
CA ARG A 167 -8.80 -13.16 1.69
C ARG A 167 -7.96 -14.40 1.44
N LEU A 168 -6.69 -14.37 1.81
CA LEU A 168 -5.79 -15.50 1.72
C LEU A 168 -6.12 -16.51 2.82
N ARG A 169 -5.82 -17.79 2.56
CA ARG A 169 -5.89 -18.84 3.58
C ARG A 169 -4.86 -18.60 4.69
N ASP A 170 -3.67 -18.12 4.32
CA ASP A 170 -2.62 -17.79 5.26
C ASP A 170 -1.76 -16.64 4.73
N PHE A 171 -1.35 -15.75 5.64
CA PHE A 171 -0.43 -14.66 5.41
C PHE A 171 0.50 -14.58 6.62
N SER A 172 1.79 -14.85 6.42
CA SER A 172 2.78 -14.83 7.49
C SER A 172 4.02 -14.03 7.12
N VAL A 173 4.53 -13.29 8.09
CA VAL A 173 5.78 -12.52 8.00
C VAL A 173 6.79 -13.14 8.95
N ALA A 174 7.95 -13.54 8.42
CA ALA A 174 9.03 -14.15 9.19
C ALA A 174 10.37 -13.53 8.77
N GLY A 175 10.89 -12.63 9.59
CA GLY A 175 12.09 -11.86 9.28
C GLY A 175 11.91 -11.04 8.00
N ALA A 176 12.77 -11.28 7.01
CA ALA A 176 12.73 -10.63 5.70
C ALA A 176 11.94 -11.42 4.64
N ARG A 177 11.01 -12.29 5.05
CA ARG A 177 10.22 -13.15 4.16
C ARG A 177 8.73 -13.05 4.48
N ILE A 178 7.93 -12.84 3.44
CA ILE A 178 6.47 -12.94 3.47
C ILE A 178 6.05 -14.22 2.78
N THR A 179 5.13 -14.98 3.36
CA THR A 179 4.48 -16.12 2.70
C THR A 179 3.00 -15.82 2.51
N LEU A 180 2.54 -15.92 1.26
CA LEU A 180 1.13 -15.81 0.88
C LEU A 180 0.62 -17.20 0.55
N ARG A 181 -0.54 -17.61 1.06
CA ARG A 181 -1.23 -18.85 0.65
C ARG A 181 -2.66 -18.57 0.24
N GLY A 182 -2.99 -18.86 -1.01
CA GLY A 182 -4.37 -18.81 -1.52
C GLY A 182 -5.14 -20.03 -1.10
#